data_AF-A0A2T8HI85-F1
#
_entry.id   AF-A0A2T8HI85-F1
#
_cell.length_a   1.000
_cell.length_b   1.000
_cell.length_c   1.000
_cell.angle_alpha   90.00
_cell.angle_beta   90.00
_cell.angle_gamma   90.00
#
_symmetry.space_group_name_H-M   'P 1'
#
loop_
_entity.id
_entity.type
_entity.pdbx_description
1 polymer ?
#
loop_
_entity_poly.entity_id
_entity_poly.type
_entity_poly.pdbx_seq_one_letter_code
_entity_poly.pdbx_strand_id
1 'polypeptide(L)'
;MIFKVSEALNIDANTDPRNVRDLTTTTAGASKNIPRSENGFSIDFSTNQDAIKSTSIPKELSDDRSTTINRAAQPMQTGYTYRLLLYNKANGQLWRTSQGSAGSPLSIDGQKGESYLWYAYSYNNSDQLPEPTNASNPTVETAISKDFLYASGEISIPANSEVDYNLGITFQHRVTQVRVKIDASVLARFARIDNLNASFDNSNYIKKGIFDIKNNQINSITVVPTETIFNAPSSTHIWETSYYTVDPDAVSSYKIVINDLPVKFDEVSEDISVRNLATYYGVANKPNFTSNFTSPAFGQRLSSILNLNYQVAPLRILHVSNNTSFGYALQQGPSWDFLNSKVNFGDLPESVIKMGSWAVGQGSWSGGNQADNKSQNWLLFSATTAFDNQLTNRLSATNTTNRPDIVILGYDMISIRPAVAQALNNYLNDKGVVIMMLQDAANANTQSFFNTMFGVSNIGTNSSGTAGAMYPIEGTNPNDEILNGPFGDVRGRHWGEDAGTTLGITNLPLSQITVYSYGNAINRSSVASRVTMFKHNTKHFFYIGDGGFVSYNGGSSNTICPFNYDAVAKRPLPKSYGNSGNGYAAGSFGAYNSMLIANVMAWAVEKAELNGVRTWKYAGPPTP
;
A
#
# COMPACT_ATOMS: atom_id res chain seq x y z
N MET A 1 33.26 -46.72 6.25
CA MET A 1 32.34 -46.87 5.10
C MET A 1 31.36 -45.72 5.19
N ILE A 2 31.19 -44.95 4.12
CA ILE A 2 30.68 -43.58 4.21
C ILE A 2 29.16 -43.55 3.96
N PHE A 3 28.38 -43.14 4.95
CA PHE A 3 27.02 -42.64 4.77
C PHE A 3 27.07 -41.36 3.97
N LYS A 4 26.28 -41.24 2.89
CA LYS A 4 26.08 -39.96 2.21
C LYS A 4 24.67 -39.47 2.50
N VAL A 5 24.53 -38.33 3.16
CA VAL A 5 23.23 -37.65 3.18
C VAL A 5 22.99 -37.08 1.79
N SER A 6 21.79 -37.31 1.22
CA SER A 6 21.47 -36.82 -0.13
C SER A 6 21.61 -35.30 -0.22
N GLU A 7 22.02 -34.80 -1.39
CA GLU A 7 22.14 -33.36 -1.65
C GLU A 7 20.79 -32.63 -1.51
N ALA A 8 19.69 -33.33 -1.80
CA ALA A 8 18.33 -32.87 -1.57
C ALA A 8 17.83 -33.32 -0.19
N LEU A 9 17.77 -32.38 0.75
CA LEU A 9 17.02 -32.48 2.00
C LEU A 9 15.68 -31.81 1.81
N ASN A 10 14.59 -32.40 2.29
CA ASN A 10 13.27 -31.82 2.10
C ASN A 10 12.55 -31.56 3.44
N ILE A 11 11.61 -30.61 3.45
CA ILE A 11 10.75 -30.25 4.59
C ILE A 11 9.29 -30.59 4.25
N ASP A 12 8.67 -31.43 5.08
CA ASP A 12 7.26 -31.80 4.99
C ASP A 12 6.35 -30.76 5.65
N ALA A 13 5.15 -30.58 5.09
CA ALA A 13 4.16 -29.64 5.58
C ALA A 13 3.40 -30.13 6.84
N ASN A 14 3.77 -31.30 7.39
CA ASN A 14 3.18 -31.95 8.56
C ASN A 14 1.69 -32.34 8.46
N THR A 15 0.95 -31.86 7.47
CA THR A 15 -0.49 -32.11 7.29
C THR A 15 -0.76 -32.79 5.95
N ASP A 16 -1.44 -33.95 5.97
CA ASP A 16 -1.99 -34.61 4.78
C ASP A 16 -2.88 -33.59 4.01
N PRO A 17 -2.78 -33.42 2.68
CA PRO A 17 -3.58 -32.43 1.92
C PRO A 17 -5.11 -32.63 1.98
N ARG A 18 -5.60 -33.60 2.74
CA ARG A 18 -7.03 -33.88 2.86
C ARG A 18 -7.65 -32.98 3.93
N ASN A 19 -8.26 -31.90 3.44
CA ASN A 19 -9.13 -30.92 4.12
C ASN A 19 -8.48 -29.66 4.71
N VAL A 20 -7.30 -29.23 4.25
CA VAL A 20 -7.04 -27.78 4.19
C VAL A 20 -7.66 -27.31 2.88
N ARG A 21 -8.98 -27.04 2.88
CA ARG A 21 -9.46 -26.01 1.96
C ARG A 21 -8.58 -24.80 2.25
N ASP A 22 -8.11 -24.10 1.23
CA ASP A 22 -7.79 -22.68 1.33
C ASP A 22 -9.02 -21.98 1.92
N LEU A 23 -9.17 -22.07 3.23
CA LEU A 23 -10.10 -21.28 4.00
C LEU A 23 -9.34 -19.98 4.19
N THR A 24 -9.34 -19.17 3.13
CA THR A 24 -9.55 -17.74 3.30
C THR A 24 -10.91 -17.59 3.98
N THR A 25 -11.00 -17.93 5.26
CA THR A 25 -11.98 -17.32 6.15
C THR A 25 -11.51 -15.89 6.30
N THR A 26 -11.93 -15.04 5.36
CA THR A 26 -12.25 -13.65 5.68
C THR A 26 -13.42 -13.67 6.66
N THR A 27 -13.22 -14.22 7.87
CA THR A 27 -13.99 -13.76 9.01
C THR A 27 -13.57 -12.33 9.19
N ALA A 28 -14.38 -11.40 8.69
CA ALA A 28 -14.48 -10.07 9.26
C ALA A 28 -14.85 -10.29 10.73
N GLY A 29 -13.85 -10.57 11.56
CA GLY A 29 -13.98 -10.70 12.99
C GLY A 29 -14.42 -9.33 13.46
N ALA A 30 -15.71 -9.19 13.73
CA ALA A 30 -16.30 -7.99 14.25
C ALA A 30 -15.61 -7.63 15.57
N SER A 31 -14.61 -6.75 15.50
CA SER A 31 -14.09 -6.04 16.65
C SER A 31 -15.20 -5.10 17.12
N LYS A 32 -15.76 -5.40 18.29
CA LYS A 32 -16.46 -4.39 19.09
C LYS A 32 -15.41 -3.43 19.67
N ASN A 33 -15.65 -2.13 19.49
CA ASN A 33 -15.13 -0.98 20.26
C ASN A 33 -14.13 -0.02 19.57
N ILE A 34 -14.25 0.19 18.26
CA ILE A 34 -14.25 1.57 17.77
C ILE A 34 -15.66 1.77 17.22
N PRO A 35 -16.41 2.84 17.57
CA PRO A 35 -17.61 3.19 16.83
C PRO A 35 -17.23 3.12 15.35
N ARG A 36 -17.96 2.34 14.54
CA ARG A 36 -17.80 2.34 13.08
C ARG A 36 -18.22 3.73 12.60
N SER A 37 -17.35 4.70 12.80
CA SER A 37 -17.45 5.98 12.17
C SER A 37 -16.96 5.69 10.76
N GLU A 38 -17.85 5.76 9.78
CA GLU A 38 -17.58 5.35 8.39
C GLU A 38 -16.41 6.12 7.74
N ASN A 39 -15.83 7.10 8.43
CA ASN A 39 -14.75 7.98 7.98
C ASN A 39 -13.75 8.21 9.13
N GLY A 40 -12.48 8.53 8.89
CA GLY A 40 -11.42 8.73 9.87
C GLY A 40 -10.53 7.50 10.03
N PHE A 41 -9.81 7.43 11.15
CA PHE A 41 -9.01 6.28 11.57
C PHE A 41 -9.86 5.02 11.66
N SER A 42 -9.45 4.00 10.92
CA SER A 42 -10.05 2.67 10.95
C SER A 42 -8.96 1.62 10.84
N ILE A 43 -9.27 0.40 11.29
CA ILE A 43 -8.34 -0.73 11.21
C ILE A 43 -9.05 -1.88 10.53
N ASP A 44 -8.53 -2.30 9.38
CA ASP A 44 -8.97 -3.53 8.73
C ASP A 44 -8.20 -4.69 9.35
N PHE A 45 -8.91 -5.67 9.90
CA PHE A 45 -8.32 -6.84 10.53
C PHE A 45 -8.67 -8.10 9.75
N SER A 46 -7.66 -8.93 9.48
CA SER A 46 -7.81 -10.23 8.83
C SER A 46 -6.87 -11.26 9.43
N THR A 47 -7.27 -12.52 9.36
CA THR A 47 -6.47 -13.67 9.79
C THR A 47 -6.26 -14.63 8.63
N ASN A 48 -5.13 -15.35 8.63
CA ASN A 48 -4.86 -16.43 7.69
C ASN A 48 -4.18 -17.62 8.39
N GLN A 49 -4.53 -18.85 8.02
CA GLN A 49 -3.97 -20.09 8.54
C GLN A 49 -3.49 -20.95 7.36
N ASP A 50 -2.17 -21.04 7.21
CA ASP A 50 -1.53 -21.80 6.13
C ASP A 50 -0.50 -22.79 6.67
N ALA A 51 0.00 -23.70 5.85
CA ALA A 51 1.25 -24.41 6.15
C ALA A 51 2.46 -23.45 6.07
N ILE A 52 3.48 -23.67 6.91
CA ILE A 52 4.78 -22.99 6.80
C ILE A 52 5.44 -23.46 5.50
N LYS A 53 5.70 -22.52 4.58
CA LYS A 53 6.44 -22.78 3.33
C LYS A 53 7.80 -22.10 3.42
N SER A 54 8.85 -22.77 2.95
CA SER A 54 10.13 -22.12 2.67
C SER A 54 10.01 -21.29 1.39
N THR A 55 10.51 -20.06 1.41
CA THR A 55 10.62 -19.20 0.21
C THR A 55 11.54 -19.86 -0.80
N SER A 56 10.98 -20.57 -1.78
CA SER A 56 11.70 -20.97 -2.99
C SER A 56 11.40 -19.94 -4.09
N ILE A 57 12.47 -19.42 -4.71
CA ILE A 57 12.39 -18.72 -5.98
C ILE A 57 11.82 -19.71 -7.01
N PRO A 58 10.86 -19.32 -7.87
CA PRO A 58 10.33 -20.22 -8.88
C PRO A 58 11.47 -20.59 -9.85
N LYS A 59 11.79 -21.89 -9.95
CA LYS A 59 12.65 -22.39 -11.02
C LYS A 59 11.91 -23.44 -11.84
N GLU A 60 12.11 -23.29 -13.14
CA GLU A 60 11.38 -23.85 -14.26
C GLU A 60 11.22 -25.38 -14.26
N LEU A 61 10.16 -25.79 -14.95
CA LEU A 61 9.84 -27.15 -15.33
C LEU A 61 11.03 -27.87 -15.98
N SER A 62 11.41 -29.01 -15.43
CA SER A 62 11.91 -30.12 -16.23
C SER A 62 11.36 -31.43 -15.69
N ASP A 63 10.56 -32.10 -16.52
CA ASP A 63 10.16 -33.51 -16.37
C ASP A 63 11.41 -34.39 -16.28
N ASP A 64 11.47 -35.31 -15.30
CA ASP A 64 11.53 -36.74 -15.61
C ASP A 64 11.25 -37.66 -14.41
N ARG A 65 10.81 -38.87 -14.72
CA ARG A 65 10.11 -39.87 -13.90
C ARG A 65 10.90 -40.51 -12.74
N SER A 66 10.23 -40.72 -11.60
CA SER A 66 10.26 -42.01 -10.86
C SER A 66 9.10 -42.11 -9.86
N THR A 67 8.24 -43.10 -10.04
CA THR A 67 7.06 -43.42 -9.23
C THR A 67 7.45 -44.31 -8.05
N THR A 68 7.48 -43.78 -6.82
CA THR A 68 7.18 -44.44 -5.52
C THR A 68 7.50 -43.58 -4.29
N ILE A 69 7.93 -42.33 -4.45
CA ILE A 69 8.09 -41.43 -3.31
C ILE A 69 6.73 -40.80 -3.01
N ASN A 70 6.16 -41.08 -1.84
CA ASN A 70 5.07 -40.26 -1.30
C ASN A 70 5.48 -38.79 -1.44
N ARG A 71 4.68 -38.00 -2.18
CA ARG A 71 5.00 -36.61 -2.50
C ARG A 71 4.99 -35.78 -1.22
N ALA A 72 6.16 -35.63 -0.61
CA ALA A 72 6.44 -34.52 0.26
C ALA A 72 7.52 -33.64 -0.39
N ALA A 73 7.40 -32.35 -0.13
CA ALA A 73 8.47 -31.57 0.49
C ALA A 73 9.23 -30.56 -0.39
N GLN A 74 9.16 -29.30 0.02
CA GLN A 74 10.02 -28.25 -0.49
C GLN A 74 11.47 -28.54 -0.05
N PRO A 75 12.47 -28.33 -0.91
CA PRO A 75 13.86 -28.52 -0.53
C PRO A 75 14.23 -27.52 0.58
N MET A 76 14.95 -27.98 1.59
CA MET A 76 15.57 -27.11 2.58
C MET A 76 16.52 -26.14 1.85
N GLN A 77 16.47 -24.86 2.23
CA GLN A 77 17.31 -23.85 1.61
C GLN A 77 18.80 -24.19 1.73
N THR A 78 19.54 -24.14 0.61
CA THR A 78 20.98 -24.39 0.57
C THR A 78 21.73 -23.53 1.59
N GLY A 79 22.64 -24.15 2.33
CA GLY A 79 23.42 -23.52 3.40
C GLY A 79 22.78 -23.59 4.78
N TYR A 80 21.50 -23.95 4.91
CA TYR A 80 20.88 -24.15 6.22
C TYR A 80 21.44 -25.38 6.93
N THR A 81 21.68 -25.25 8.23
CA THR A 81 22.38 -26.23 9.05
C THR A 81 21.41 -27.22 9.66
N TYR A 82 21.86 -28.46 9.78
CA TYR A 82 21.18 -29.52 10.53
C TYR A 82 22.18 -30.33 11.33
N ARG A 83 21.72 -30.93 12.43
CA ARG A 83 22.52 -31.80 13.28
C ARG A 83 21.99 -33.22 13.15
N LEU A 84 22.88 -34.17 12.87
CA LEU A 84 22.57 -35.59 12.75
C LEU A 84 23.24 -36.37 13.88
N LEU A 85 22.49 -37.23 14.55
CA LEU A 85 22.96 -38.15 15.59
C LEU A 85 22.68 -39.59 15.16
N LEU A 86 23.68 -40.46 15.26
CA LEU A 86 23.58 -41.88 14.98
C LEU A 86 23.80 -42.67 16.27
N TYR A 87 22.91 -43.59 16.58
CA TYR A 87 23.00 -44.52 17.70
C TYR A 87 23.03 -45.94 17.18
N ASN A 88 23.93 -46.77 17.68
CA ASN A 88 23.92 -48.19 17.34
C ASN A 88 22.64 -48.83 17.91
N LYS A 89 21.87 -49.53 17.06
CA LYS A 89 20.57 -50.08 17.43
C LYS A 89 20.67 -51.25 18.41
N ALA A 90 21.76 -52.01 18.40
CA ALA A 90 21.94 -53.18 19.25
C ALA A 90 22.24 -52.82 20.70
N ASN A 91 23.04 -51.78 20.93
CA ASN A 91 23.47 -51.39 22.29
C ASN A 91 22.97 -50.02 22.75
N GLY A 92 22.31 -49.24 21.89
CA GLY A 92 21.76 -47.92 22.20
C GLY A 92 22.79 -46.80 22.42
N GLN A 93 24.08 -47.08 22.21
CA GLN A 93 25.17 -46.11 22.41
C GLN A 93 25.28 -45.13 21.24
N LEU A 94 25.66 -43.89 21.54
CA LEU A 94 25.95 -42.88 20.53
C LEU A 94 27.15 -43.35 19.70
N TRP A 95 26.95 -43.50 18.40
CA TRP A 95 28.00 -43.80 17.44
C TRP A 95 28.70 -42.52 16.98
N ARG A 96 27.93 -41.55 16.50
CA ARG A 96 28.47 -40.29 15.97
C ARG A 96 27.45 -39.17 15.97
N THR A 97 27.93 -37.95 16.14
CA THR A 97 27.19 -36.70 15.89
C THR A 97 27.91 -35.92 14.82
N SER A 98 27.19 -35.23 13.93
CA SER A 98 27.77 -34.42 12.87
C SER A 98 26.82 -33.29 12.48
N GLN A 99 27.38 -32.12 12.20
CA GLN A 99 26.63 -31.03 11.56
C GLN A 99 26.75 -31.17 10.06
N GLY A 100 25.65 -31.01 9.36
CA GLY A 100 25.64 -30.81 7.92
C GLY A 100 25.04 -29.47 7.54
N SER A 101 25.18 -29.12 6.26
CA SER A 101 24.50 -27.99 5.63
C SER A 101 23.77 -28.49 4.39
N ALA A 102 22.54 -28.03 4.19
CA ALA A 102 21.74 -28.39 3.02
C ALA A 102 22.45 -27.97 1.72
N GLY A 103 22.39 -28.83 0.70
CA GLY A 103 23.13 -28.64 -0.56
C GLY A 103 24.64 -28.92 -0.47
N SER A 104 25.15 -29.42 0.66
CA SER A 104 26.52 -29.91 0.80
C SER A 104 26.52 -31.37 1.25
N PRO A 105 27.26 -32.26 0.57
CA PRO A 105 27.35 -33.66 0.98
C PRO A 105 27.88 -33.80 2.41
N LEU A 106 27.17 -34.54 3.26
CA LEU A 106 27.65 -34.95 4.57
C LEU A 106 28.02 -36.44 4.54
N SER A 107 29.24 -36.72 4.98
CA SER A 107 29.83 -38.06 4.98
C SER A 107 30.15 -38.53 6.40
N ILE A 108 29.57 -39.66 6.81
CA ILE A 108 29.77 -40.24 8.16
C ILE A 108 30.21 -41.69 8.03
N ASP A 109 31.20 -42.14 8.79
CA ASP A 109 31.59 -43.56 8.76
C ASP A 109 30.66 -44.45 9.60
N GLY A 110 30.26 -45.61 9.06
CA GLY A 110 29.55 -46.68 9.76
C GLY A 110 30.25 -48.05 9.68
N GLN A 111 29.90 -48.94 10.61
CA GLN A 111 30.37 -50.33 10.68
C GLN A 111 29.46 -51.28 9.88
N LYS A 112 30.06 -52.15 9.07
CA LYS A 112 29.35 -53.18 8.29
C LYS A 112 28.65 -54.19 9.19
N GLY A 113 27.46 -54.63 8.80
CA GLY A 113 26.65 -55.58 9.55
C GLY A 113 25.85 -54.97 10.70
N GLU A 114 26.00 -53.66 10.96
CA GLU A 114 25.32 -52.96 12.04
C GLU A 114 24.10 -52.17 11.53
N SER A 115 23.14 -51.96 12.43
CA SER A 115 21.99 -51.08 12.23
C SER A 115 22.06 -49.87 13.16
N TYR A 116 21.62 -48.72 12.68
CA TYR A 116 21.65 -47.46 13.41
C TYR A 116 20.26 -46.82 13.45
N LEU A 117 19.91 -46.27 14.61
CA LEU A 117 18.86 -45.27 14.73
C LEU A 117 19.48 -43.90 14.48
N TRP A 118 18.85 -43.10 13.63
CA TRP A 118 19.31 -41.75 13.32
C TRP A 118 18.26 -40.71 13.67
N TYR A 119 18.74 -39.55 14.13
CA TYR A 119 17.92 -38.40 14.51
C TYR A 119 18.52 -37.14 13.92
N ALA A 120 17.69 -36.31 13.29
CA ALA A 120 18.11 -35.05 12.71
C ALA A 120 17.24 -33.90 13.23
N TYR A 121 17.85 -32.75 13.51
CA TYR A 121 17.10 -31.53 13.81
C TYR A 121 17.76 -30.29 13.19
N SER A 122 16.97 -29.22 13.02
CA SER A 122 17.40 -27.92 12.47
C SER A 122 16.53 -26.79 13.01
N TYR A 123 17.07 -25.57 13.10
CA TYR A 123 16.28 -24.35 13.32
C TYR A 123 15.85 -23.67 12.01
N ASN A 124 15.99 -24.38 10.88
CA ASN A 124 15.66 -23.90 9.54
C ASN A 124 16.34 -22.56 9.20
N ASN A 125 17.63 -22.47 9.52
CA ASN A 125 18.48 -21.32 9.24
C ASN A 125 19.95 -21.77 9.13
N SER A 126 20.89 -20.81 9.03
CA SER A 126 22.33 -21.10 8.90
C SER A 126 23.09 -21.11 10.23
N ASP A 127 22.41 -21.08 11.38
CA ASP A 127 23.08 -20.98 12.68
C ASP A 127 23.79 -22.28 13.05
N GLN A 128 24.95 -22.17 13.69
CA GLN A 128 25.62 -23.34 14.24
C GLN A 128 24.76 -23.99 15.35
N LEU A 129 24.63 -25.31 15.29
CA LEU A 129 23.87 -26.10 16.27
C LEU A 129 24.87 -26.77 17.23
N PRO A 130 24.87 -26.54 18.55
CA PRO A 130 25.82 -27.23 19.44
C PRO A 130 25.55 -28.74 19.52
N GLU A 131 26.54 -29.53 19.91
CA GLU A 131 26.33 -30.95 20.22
C GLU A 131 25.56 -31.10 21.55
N PRO A 132 24.58 -32.03 21.66
CA PRO A 132 23.90 -32.27 22.91
C PRO A 132 24.87 -32.72 24.02
N THR A 133 24.77 -32.11 25.19
CA THR A 133 25.66 -32.38 26.33
C THR A 133 25.47 -33.78 26.94
N ASN A 134 24.26 -34.33 26.85
CA ASN A 134 23.95 -35.68 27.32
C ASN A 134 23.74 -36.63 26.13
N ALA A 135 24.75 -37.46 25.84
CA ALA A 135 24.68 -38.44 24.75
C ALA A 135 23.68 -39.58 25.02
N SER A 136 23.36 -39.89 26.27
CA SER A 136 22.39 -40.96 26.58
C SER A 136 20.95 -40.49 26.35
N ASN A 137 20.65 -39.27 26.80
CA ASN A 137 19.34 -38.62 26.69
C ASN A 137 19.52 -37.23 26.04
N PRO A 138 19.74 -37.17 24.72
CA PRO A 138 20.01 -35.93 24.02
C PRO A 138 18.77 -35.04 23.98
N THR A 139 18.93 -33.78 24.38
CA THR A 139 17.87 -32.79 24.34
C THR A 139 18.33 -31.52 23.64
N VAL A 140 17.36 -30.75 23.12
CA VAL A 140 17.58 -29.43 22.53
C VAL A 140 16.43 -28.50 22.90
N GLU A 141 16.73 -27.26 23.26
CA GLU A 141 15.70 -26.27 23.59
C GLU A 141 15.09 -25.70 22.31
N THR A 142 13.77 -25.57 22.24
CA THR A 142 13.11 -24.87 21.14
C THR A 142 13.24 -23.35 21.32
N ALA A 143 13.40 -22.60 20.24
CA ALA A 143 13.43 -21.14 20.27
C ALA A 143 12.07 -20.55 19.90
N ILE A 144 11.78 -19.33 20.36
CA ILE A 144 10.58 -18.59 19.95
C ILE A 144 10.81 -17.70 18.72
N SER A 145 12.07 -17.45 18.36
CA SER A 145 12.47 -16.57 17.25
C SER A 145 12.87 -17.34 15.99
N LYS A 146 12.84 -18.68 16.04
CA LYS A 146 13.28 -19.56 14.96
C LYS A 146 12.34 -20.76 14.89
N ASP A 147 12.20 -21.29 13.68
CA ASP A 147 11.51 -22.55 13.44
C ASP A 147 12.22 -23.73 14.12
N PHE A 148 11.57 -24.88 14.23
CA PHE A 148 12.20 -26.08 14.75
C PHE A 148 11.74 -27.30 13.94
N LEU A 149 12.71 -27.96 13.31
CA LEU A 149 12.54 -29.07 12.41
C LEU A 149 13.13 -30.34 13.02
N TYR A 150 12.46 -31.48 12.83
CA TYR A 150 12.95 -32.78 13.30
C TYR A 150 12.62 -33.92 12.34
N ALA A 151 13.51 -34.90 12.25
CA ALA A 151 13.32 -36.15 11.54
C ALA A 151 14.03 -37.29 12.27
N SER A 152 13.57 -38.52 12.08
CA SER A 152 14.24 -39.71 12.60
C SER A 152 13.95 -40.93 11.74
N GLY A 153 14.80 -41.94 11.84
CA GLY A 153 14.58 -43.21 11.20
C GLY A 153 15.63 -44.25 11.55
N GLU A 154 15.69 -45.28 10.73
CA GLU A 154 16.64 -46.39 10.87
C GLU A 154 17.40 -46.58 9.56
N ILE A 155 18.65 -47.02 9.66
CA ILE A 155 19.45 -47.47 8.53
C ILE A 155 20.25 -48.72 8.90
N SER A 156 20.25 -49.72 8.03
CA SER A 156 21.03 -50.96 8.20
C SER A 156 22.14 -51.03 7.17
N ILE A 157 23.36 -51.33 7.60
CA ILE A 157 24.50 -51.55 6.71
C ILE A 157 24.70 -53.05 6.50
N PRO A 158 24.48 -53.59 5.29
CA PRO A 158 24.72 -55.00 5.00
C PRO A 158 26.18 -55.41 5.21
N ALA A 159 26.41 -56.60 5.75
CA ALA A 159 27.75 -57.13 6.06
C ALA A 159 28.67 -57.22 4.83
N ASN A 160 28.10 -57.44 3.64
CA ASN A 160 28.83 -57.71 2.40
C ASN A 160 28.81 -56.54 1.40
N SER A 161 28.59 -55.31 1.87
CA SER A 161 28.51 -54.14 0.98
C SER A 161 29.84 -53.40 0.84
N GLU A 162 30.10 -52.89 -0.38
CA GLU A 162 31.15 -51.91 -0.72
C GLU A 162 30.57 -50.56 -1.22
N VAL A 163 29.26 -50.37 -1.14
CA VAL A 163 28.55 -49.21 -1.71
C VAL A 163 28.19 -48.17 -0.63
N ASP A 164 28.34 -46.89 -0.92
CA ASP A 164 27.84 -45.81 -0.05
C ASP A 164 26.30 -45.87 0.06
N TYR A 165 25.77 -45.67 1.27
CA TYR A 165 24.32 -45.66 1.51
C TYR A 165 23.80 -44.24 1.64
N ASN A 166 22.78 -43.94 0.83
CA ASN A 166 22.11 -42.64 0.87
C ASN A 166 21.12 -42.59 2.04
N LEU A 167 21.25 -41.57 2.88
CA LEU A 167 20.27 -41.26 3.91
C LEU A 167 19.37 -40.13 3.43
N GLY A 168 18.11 -40.46 3.11
CA GLY A 168 17.08 -39.47 2.83
C GLY A 168 16.50 -38.92 4.15
N ILE A 169 16.50 -37.61 4.31
CA ILE A 169 15.94 -36.93 5.47
C ILE A 169 14.81 -36.01 5.01
N THR A 170 13.63 -36.24 5.57
CA THR A 170 12.47 -35.36 5.41
C THR A 170 12.09 -34.80 6.76
N PHE A 171 12.29 -33.51 6.95
CA PHE A 171 12.03 -32.81 8.20
C PHE A 171 10.54 -32.51 8.40
N GLN A 172 10.10 -32.61 9.64
CA GLN A 172 8.79 -32.16 10.10
C GLN A 172 8.95 -30.94 11.01
N HIS A 173 8.06 -29.96 10.89
CA HIS A 173 7.98 -28.88 11.86
C HIS A 173 7.54 -29.43 13.22
N ARG A 174 8.08 -28.87 14.29
CA ARG A 174 7.74 -29.22 15.69
C ARG A 174 7.25 -28.01 16.47
N VAL A 175 6.88 -26.95 15.75
CA VAL A 175 6.35 -25.69 16.27
C VAL A 175 5.27 -25.15 15.33
N THR A 176 4.42 -24.28 15.86
CA THR A 176 3.47 -23.45 15.11
C THR A 176 4.00 -22.03 15.05
N GLN A 177 3.91 -21.38 13.90
CA GLN A 177 4.33 -19.99 13.71
C GLN A 177 3.14 -19.05 13.94
N VAL A 178 3.32 -18.03 14.79
CA VAL A 178 2.40 -16.89 14.94
C VAL A 178 3.03 -15.68 14.26
N ARG A 179 2.40 -15.18 13.20
CA ARG A 179 2.86 -14.00 12.47
C ARG A 179 1.92 -12.84 12.74
N VAL A 180 2.47 -11.70 13.16
CA VAL A 180 1.71 -10.46 13.33
C VAL A 180 2.26 -9.42 12.36
N LYS A 181 1.41 -8.88 11.48
CA LYS A 181 1.72 -7.78 10.58
C LYS A 181 0.79 -6.61 10.88
N ILE A 182 1.35 -5.42 11.09
CA ILE A 182 0.62 -4.17 11.16
C ILE A 182 1.14 -3.26 10.04
N ASP A 183 0.27 -2.90 9.09
CA ASP A 183 0.59 -2.09 7.92
C ASP A 183 -0.11 -0.73 8.03
N ALA A 184 0.66 0.33 8.17
CA ALA A 184 0.12 1.69 8.31
C ALA A 184 0.42 2.58 7.10
N SER A 185 0.77 1.99 5.96
CA SER A 185 1.15 2.73 4.75
C SER A 185 0.06 3.71 4.29
N VAL A 186 -1.22 3.37 4.50
CA VAL A 186 -2.35 4.26 4.16
C VAL A 186 -2.46 5.42 5.16
N LEU A 187 -2.39 5.14 6.47
CA LEU A 187 -2.40 6.17 7.51
C LEU A 187 -1.22 7.15 7.37
N ALA A 188 -0.03 6.63 7.02
CA ALA A 188 1.21 7.40 6.88
C ALA A 188 1.14 8.52 5.83
N ARG A 189 0.13 8.51 4.96
CA ARG A 189 -0.13 9.58 3.99
C ARG A 189 -0.75 10.82 4.60
N PHE A 190 -1.53 10.64 5.66
CA PHE A 190 -2.23 11.73 6.35
C PHE A 190 -1.49 12.19 7.60
N ALA A 191 -0.68 11.30 8.19
CA ALA A 191 0.04 11.62 9.41
C ALA A 191 1.41 10.94 9.47
N ARG A 192 2.39 11.64 10.03
CA ARG A 192 3.63 11.01 10.49
C ARG A 192 3.31 10.12 11.68
N ILE A 193 3.79 8.88 11.64
CA ILE A 193 3.62 7.91 12.74
C ILE A 193 4.91 7.90 13.55
N ASP A 194 4.84 8.38 14.79
CA ASP A 194 6.03 8.56 15.62
C ASP A 194 6.44 7.23 16.30
N ASN A 195 5.47 6.38 16.63
CA ASN A 195 5.70 5.07 17.25
C ASN A 195 4.48 4.13 17.05
N LEU A 196 4.67 2.85 17.32
CA LEU A 196 3.59 1.87 17.51
C LEU A 196 3.90 1.01 18.74
N ASN A 197 3.04 1.06 19.75
CA ASN A 197 3.05 0.08 20.84
C ASN A 197 1.89 -0.89 20.66
N ALA A 198 2.23 -2.15 20.35
CA ALA A 198 1.26 -3.23 20.25
C ALA A 198 1.68 -4.39 21.15
N SER A 199 0.72 -5.03 21.79
CA SER A 199 0.94 -6.10 22.75
C SER A 199 0.00 -7.28 22.52
N PHE A 200 0.36 -8.46 22.99
CA PHE A 200 -0.65 -9.46 23.35
C PHE A 200 -1.37 -9.01 24.63
N ASP A 201 -2.61 -9.46 24.84
CA ASP A 201 -3.35 -9.13 26.07
C ASP A 201 -2.89 -9.95 27.29
N ASN A 202 -2.13 -11.04 27.07
CA ASN A 202 -1.48 -11.82 28.11
C ASN A 202 -0.24 -12.55 27.56
N SER A 203 0.56 -13.13 28.45
CA SER A 203 1.83 -13.78 28.12
C SER A 203 1.74 -15.26 27.74
N ASN A 204 0.59 -15.92 27.92
CA ASN A 204 0.48 -17.39 27.86
C ASN A 204 0.41 -17.99 26.43
N TYR A 205 0.56 -17.18 25.39
CA TYR A 205 0.44 -17.61 24.00
C TYR A 205 1.70 -18.29 23.46
N ILE A 206 2.87 -17.73 23.76
CA ILE A 206 4.13 -18.20 23.18
C ILE A 206 4.87 -19.04 24.20
N LYS A 207 5.09 -20.31 23.87
CA LYS A 207 5.74 -21.28 24.76
C LYS A 207 6.93 -21.92 24.08
N LYS A 208 7.95 -22.23 24.87
CA LYS A 208 9.10 -23.04 24.47
C LYS A 208 9.19 -24.28 25.36
N GLY A 209 9.94 -25.29 24.93
CA GLY A 209 10.21 -26.46 25.74
C GLY A 209 11.56 -27.10 25.42
N ILE A 210 11.84 -28.18 26.12
CA ILE A 210 13.00 -29.03 25.91
C ILE A 210 12.55 -30.22 25.06
N PHE A 211 13.02 -30.29 23.83
CA PHE A 211 12.73 -31.41 22.93
C PHE A 211 13.67 -32.58 23.23
N ASP A 212 13.07 -33.73 23.52
CA ASP A 212 13.75 -35.02 23.65
C ASP A 212 13.95 -35.61 22.26
N ILE A 213 15.22 -35.64 21.82
CA ILE A 213 15.59 -36.02 20.46
C ILE A 213 15.30 -37.51 20.20
N LYS A 214 15.36 -38.38 21.21
CA LYS A 214 15.12 -39.82 21.01
C LYS A 214 13.64 -40.16 21.06
N ASN A 215 12.90 -39.55 21.98
CA ASN A 215 11.50 -39.85 22.23
C ASN A 215 10.53 -39.03 21.35
N ASN A 216 11.04 -38.02 20.64
CA ASN A 216 10.24 -37.11 19.81
C ASN A 216 9.11 -36.44 20.62
N GLN A 217 9.45 -35.97 21.82
CA GLN A 217 8.53 -35.33 22.75
C GLN A 217 9.07 -33.98 23.19
N ILE A 218 8.19 -32.99 23.39
CA ILE A 218 8.54 -31.71 23.99
C ILE A 218 8.13 -31.75 25.46
N ASN A 219 9.10 -31.60 26.35
CA ASN A 219 8.90 -31.59 27.79
C ASN A 219 9.23 -30.20 28.37
N SER A 220 8.99 -30.01 29.66
CA SER A 220 9.37 -28.78 30.39
C SER A 220 8.88 -27.50 29.69
N ILE A 221 7.63 -27.52 29.23
CA ILE A 221 7.02 -26.39 28.52
C ILE A 221 6.93 -25.20 29.46
N THR A 222 7.46 -24.06 29.02
CA THR A 222 7.47 -22.80 29.75
C THR A 222 6.92 -21.68 28.90
N VAL A 223 6.19 -20.76 29.54
CA VAL A 223 5.70 -19.53 28.92
C VAL A 223 6.88 -18.58 28.71
N VAL A 224 6.96 -17.98 27.52
CA VAL A 224 7.87 -16.87 27.26
C VAL A 224 7.04 -15.59 27.23
N PRO A 225 7.22 -14.66 28.20
CA PRO A 225 6.46 -13.43 28.22
C PRO A 225 6.76 -12.56 26.99
N THR A 226 5.87 -12.61 26.00
CA THR A 226 5.93 -11.79 24.78
C THR A 226 4.84 -10.74 24.80
N GLU A 227 4.63 -10.07 25.93
CA GLU A 227 3.55 -9.09 26.05
C GLU A 227 3.73 -7.98 25.02
N THR A 228 4.94 -7.47 24.79
CA THR A 228 5.19 -6.49 23.73
C THR A 228 5.48 -7.15 22.38
N ILE A 229 4.69 -6.81 21.36
CA ILE A 229 4.89 -7.23 19.97
C ILE A 229 5.75 -6.18 19.23
N PHE A 230 5.37 -4.91 19.33
CA PHE A 230 6.06 -3.77 18.73
C PHE A 230 6.14 -2.63 19.74
N ASN A 231 7.27 -1.91 19.75
CA ASN A 231 7.48 -0.72 20.59
C ASN A 231 8.55 0.21 20.00
N ALA A 232 8.54 0.36 18.68
CA ALA A 232 9.50 1.19 17.95
C ALA A 232 8.86 1.71 16.65
N PRO A 233 9.35 2.84 16.10
CA PRO A 233 8.93 3.31 14.78
C PRO A 233 9.35 2.35 13.66
N SER A 234 8.71 2.47 12.49
CA SER A 234 9.08 1.76 11.26
C SER A 234 9.30 2.76 10.14
N SER A 235 10.45 2.68 9.46
CA SER A 235 10.76 3.55 8.30
C SER A 235 9.91 3.22 7.08
N THR A 236 9.33 2.02 7.01
CA THR A 236 8.43 1.59 5.93
C THR A 236 6.96 1.70 6.32
N HIS A 237 6.66 2.10 7.56
CA HIS A 237 5.32 2.08 8.15
C HIS A 237 4.69 0.66 8.21
N ILE A 238 5.53 -0.37 8.08
CA ILE A 238 5.13 -1.78 8.21
C ILE A 238 5.89 -2.37 9.39
N TRP A 239 5.16 -2.99 10.31
CA TRP A 239 5.68 -3.76 11.42
C TRP A 239 5.33 -5.22 11.22
N GLU A 240 6.33 -6.09 11.30
CA GLU A 240 6.13 -7.51 11.12
C GLU A 240 7.03 -8.28 12.08
N THR A 241 6.46 -9.27 12.76
CA THR A 241 7.22 -10.20 13.59
C THR A 241 6.62 -11.59 13.51
N SER A 242 7.44 -12.60 13.79
CA SER A 242 7.03 -13.99 13.87
C SER A 242 7.54 -14.61 15.17
N TYR A 243 6.65 -15.32 15.84
CA TYR A 243 6.95 -16.14 17.01
C TYR A 243 6.72 -17.61 16.65
N TYR A 244 7.44 -18.50 17.33
CA TYR A 244 7.26 -19.94 17.22
C TYR A 244 6.88 -20.50 18.59
N THR A 245 5.85 -21.33 18.63
CA THR A 245 5.34 -21.92 19.88
C THR A 245 5.26 -23.44 19.76
N VAL A 246 5.58 -24.12 20.87
CA VAL A 246 5.45 -25.58 21.02
C VAL A 246 4.04 -26.01 21.46
N ASP A 247 3.13 -25.05 21.66
CA ASP A 247 1.76 -25.27 22.11
C ASP A 247 0.78 -24.64 21.11
N PRO A 248 0.33 -25.39 20.09
CA PRO A 248 -0.60 -24.88 19.07
C PRO A 248 -1.97 -24.52 19.65
N ASP A 249 -2.42 -25.25 20.68
CA ASP A 249 -3.72 -25.03 21.31
C ASP A 249 -3.77 -23.67 22.03
N ALA A 250 -2.64 -23.25 22.65
CA ALA A 250 -2.52 -21.94 23.26
C ALA A 250 -2.73 -20.78 22.28
N VAL A 251 -2.52 -20.98 20.98
CA VAL A 251 -2.68 -19.96 19.93
C VAL A 251 -3.91 -20.17 19.05
N SER A 252 -4.83 -21.04 19.47
CA SER A 252 -6.17 -21.19 18.85
C SER A 252 -6.98 -19.90 18.92
N SER A 253 -6.79 -19.10 19.97
CA SER A 253 -7.30 -17.74 20.06
C SER A 253 -6.31 -16.84 20.80
N TYR A 254 -5.97 -15.70 20.21
CA TYR A 254 -5.15 -14.69 20.86
C TYR A 254 -5.58 -13.27 20.52
N LYS A 255 -5.35 -12.33 21.45
CA LYS A 255 -5.73 -10.92 21.26
C LYS A 255 -4.51 -10.03 21.10
N ILE A 256 -4.54 -9.17 20.08
CA ILE A 256 -3.58 -8.08 19.87
C ILE A 256 -4.23 -6.78 20.35
N VAL A 257 -3.53 -6.01 21.16
CA VAL A 257 -3.97 -4.70 21.66
C VAL A 257 -3.02 -3.63 21.11
N ILE A 258 -3.56 -2.57 20.51
CA ILE A 258 -2.78 -1.37 20.20
C ILE A 258 -2.88 -0.44 21.41
N ASN A 259 -1.78 -0.32 22.15
CA ASN A 259 -1.74 0.48 23.37
C ASN A 259 -1.45 1.94 23.11
N ASP A 260 -0.63 2.21 22.10
CA ASP A 260 -0.15 3.54 21.76
C ASP A 260 0.05 3.66 20.26
N LEU A 261 -0.48 4.74 19.68
CA LEU A 261 -0.31 5.09 18.28
C LEU A 261 -0.22 6.63 18.17
N PRO A 262 0.90 7.23 18.60
CA PRO A 262 1.12 8.66 18.48
C PRO A 262 1.37 9.01 17.01
N VAL A 263 0.60 9.97 16.52
CA VAL A 263 0.71 10.49 15.17
C VAL A 263 0.72 12.01 15.19
N LYS A 264 1.39 12.60 14.20
CA LYS A 264 1.28 14.02 13.88
C LYS A 264 0.69 14.17 12.48
N PHE A 265 -0.49 14.76 12.40
CA PHE A 265 -1.06 15.20 11.13
C PHE A 265 -0.37 16.49 10.73
N ASP A 266 0.34 16.45 9.61
CA ASP A 266 0.86 17.66 9.00
C ASP A 266 -0.32 18.38 8.32
N GLU A 267 -0.22 19.70 8.09
CA GLU A 267 -1.26 20.55 7.47
C GLU A 267 -2.46 20.95 8.35
N VAL A 268 -2.67 20.33 9.51
CA VAL A 268 -3.67 20.82 10.49
C VAL A 268 -3.05 21.87 11.43
N SER A 269 -3.87 22.62 12.16
CA SER A 269 -3.39 23.59 13.16
C SER A 269 -2.56 22.90 14.26
N GLU A 270 -1.49 23.54 14.71
CA GLU A 270 -0.48 22.93 15.58
C GLU A 270 -1.05 22.41 16.91
N ASP A 271 -2.02 23.14 17.48
CA ASP A 271 -2.76 22.82 18.70
C ASP A 271 -3.57 21.52 18.61
N ILE A 272 -3.91 21.10 17.40
CA ILE A 272 -4.65 19.86 17.12
C ILE A 272 -3.86 18.83 16.31
N SER A 273 -2.61 19.12 15.96
CA SER A 273 -1.80 18.28 15.07
C SER A 273 -1.36 16.95 15.66
N VAL A 274 -1.16 16.88 16.98
CA VAL A 274 -0.72 15.67 17.66
C VAL A 274 -1.93 14.90 18.20
N ARG A 275 -2.02 13.63 17.84
CA ARG A 275 -3.08 12.72 18.31
C ARG A 275 -2.48 11.39 18.72
N ASN A 276 -3.11 10.74 19.68
CA ASN A 276 -2.89 9.32 19.94
C ASN A 276 -4.13 8.58 19.47
N LEU A 277 -4.05 7.92 18.31
CA LEU A 277 -5.21 7.25 17.71
C LEU A 277 -5.62 6.00 18.49
N ALA A 278 -4.72 5.39 19.26
CA ALA A 278 -5.03 4.24 20.10
C ALA A 278 -5.87 4.62 21.32
N THR A 279 -5.70 5.83 21.86
CA THR A 279 -6.41 6.31 23.04
C THR A 279 -7.34 7.48 22.75
N TYR A 280 -7.58 7.80 21.48
CA TYR A 280 -8.36 8.98 21.09
C TYR A 280 -9.75 8.91 21.73
N TYR A 281 -10.44 7.78 21.62
CA TYR A 281 -11.75 7.54 22.26
C TYR A 281 -11.66 7.14 23.74
N GLY A 282 -10.56 7.45 24.42
CA GLY A 282 -10.29 7.11 25.82
C GLY A 282 -9.56 5.78 26.01
N VAL A 283 -8.83 5.65 27.13
CA VAL A 283 -7.95 4.51 27.44
C VAL A 283 -8.73 3.18 27.56
N ALA A 284 -10.00 3.24 27.97
CA ALA A 284 -10.87 2.06 28.06
C ALA A 284 -11.27 1.49 26.68
N ASN A 285 -11.14 2.28 25.62
CA ASN A 285 -11.55 1.94 24.25
C ASN A 285 -10.35 1.69 23.32
N LYS A 286 -9.24 1.19 23.87
CA LYS A 286 -8.08 0.80 23.06
C LYS A 286 -8.46 -0.23 22.00
N PRO A 287 -8.00 -0.06 20.74
CA PRO A 287 -8.22 -1.04 19.69
C PRO A 287 -7.65 -2.40 20.09
N ASN A 288 -8.48 -3.43 20.02
CA ASN A 288 -8.07 -4.79 20.32
C ASN A 288 -8.72 -5.78 19.33
N PHE A 289 -7.94 -6.80 18.95
CA PHE A 289 -8.25 -7.68 17.84
C PHE A 289 -8.04 -9.13 18.25
N THR A 290 -9.13 -9.89 18.31
CA THR A 290 -9.08 -11.32 18.61
C THR A 290 -8.91 -12.12 17.34
N SER A 291 -7.78 -12.81 17.24
CA SER A 291 -7.48 -13.77 16.19
C SER A 291 -8.01 -15.13 16.62
N ASN A 292 -8.74 -15.82 15.75
CA ASN A 292 -9.24 -17.18 16.01
C ASN A 292 -8.83 -18.10 14.88
N PHE A 293 -8.32 -19.27 15.24
CA PHE A 293 -7.80 -20.27 14.31
C PHE A 293 -8.40 -21.64 14.64
N THR A 294 -8.74 -22.41 13.62
CA THR A 294 -9.39 -23.71 13.81
C THR A 294 -8.32 -24.78 13.91
N SER A 295 -8.29 -25.49 15.04
CA SER A 295 -7.38 -26.62 15.29
C SER A 295 -5.93 -26.37 14.84
N PRO A 296 -5.23 -25.35 15.39
CA PRO A 296 -3.84 -25.12 15.05
C PRO A 296 -2.99 -26.36 15.27
N ALA A 297 -2.00 -26.57 14.40
CA ALA A 297 -1.08 -27.70 14.48
C ALA A 297 0.36 -27.28 14.18
N PHE A 298 1.31 -28.14 14.52
CA PHE A 298 2.72 -27.94 14.15
C PHE A 298 2.88 -27.87 12.63
N GLY A 299 3.75 -26.99 12.16
CA GLY A 299 3.96 -26.75 10.73
C GLY A 299 2.95 -25.79 10.11
N GLN A 300 2.06 -25.20 10.90
CA GLN A 300 1.17 -24.14 10.44
C GLN A 300 1.68 -22.74 10.82
N ARG A 301 1.34 -21.77 9.98
CA ARG A 301 1.50 -20.34 10.19
C ARG A 301 0.14 -19.70 10.39
N LEU A 302 -0.04 -19.07 11.54
CA LEU A 302 -1.21 -18.31 11.94
C LEU A 302 -0.89 -16.81 11.81
N SER A 303 -1.38 -16.18 10.76
CA SER A 303 -1.14 -14.77 10.47
C SER A 303 -2.29 -13.89 10.95
N SER A 304 -1.96 -12.81 11.63
CA SER A 304 -2.87 -11.71 11.95
C SER A 304 -2.37 -10.43 11.29
N ILE A 305 -3.21 -9.84 10.46
CA ILE A 305 -2.87 -8.69 9.63
C ILE A 305 -3.82 -7.55 9.97
N LEU A 306 -3.26 -6.44 10.45
CA LEU A 306 -3.98 -5.21 10.74
C LEU A 306 -3.52 -4.14 9.75
N ASN A 307 -4.44 -3.54 9.00
CA ASN A 307 -4.13 -2.39 8.16
C ASN A 307 -4.67 -1.13 8.83
N LEU A 308 -3.78 -0.22 9.24
CA LEU A 308 -4.12 1.06 9.84
C LEU A 308 -4.42 2.06 8.72
N ASN A 309 -5.65 2.56 8.70
CA ASN A 309 -6.16 3.40 7.63
C ASN A 309 -6.60 4.75 8.15
N TYR A 310 -6.61 5.73 7.24
CA TYR A 310 -7.37 6.96 7.38
C TYR A 310 -8.35 7.03 6.20
N GLN A 311 -9.65 7.08 6.49
CA GLN A 311 -10.71 7.08 5.48
C GLN A 311 -11.37 8.46 5.39
N VAL A 312 -11.16 9.19 4.31
CA VAL A 312 -11.68 10.56 4.17
C VAL A 312 -13.21 10.55 4.06
N ALA A 313 -13.89 11.51 4.67
CA ALA A 313 -15.34 11.64 4.51
C ALA A 313 -15.71 12.03 3.08
N PRO A 314 -16.93 11.72 2.60
CA PRO A 314 -17.37 12.16 1.28
C PRO A 314 -17.20 13.67 1.08
N LEU A 315 -16.39 14.02 0.08
CA LEU A 315 -16.12 15.39 -0.31
C LEU A 315 -17.02 15.80 -1.48
N ARG A 316 -17.25 17.10 -1.63
CA ARG A 316 -18.05 17.68 -2.70
C ARG A 316 -17.16 18.42 -3.68
N ILE A 317 -17.32 18.08 -4.96
CA ILE A 317 -16.67 18.79 -6.05
C ILE A 317 -17.71 19.68 -6.75
N LEU A 318 -17.33 20.93 -7.02
CA LEU A 318 -18.02 21.79 -7.97
C LEU A 318 -17.25 21.80 -9.28
N HIS A 319 -17.84 21.23 -10.32
CA HIS A 319 -17.32 21.23 -11.67
C HIS A 319 -17.86 22.44 -12.44
N VAL A 320 -17.00 23.21 -13.08
CA VAL A 320 -17.37 24.37 -13.91
C VAL A 320 -16.82 24.17 -15.31
N SER A 321 -17.69 24.00 -16.30
CA SER A 321 -17.32 23.70 -17.68
C SER A 321 -18.47 23.96 -18.66
N ASN A 322 -18.27 23.69 -19.95
CA ASN A 322 -19.25 23.88 -21.02
C ASN A 322 -20.19 22.67 -21.31
N ASN A 323 -20.24 21.65 -20.45
CA ASN A 323 -21.10 20.44 -20.56
C ASN A 323 -20.88 19.51 -21.76
N THR A 324 -19.75 19.55 -22.46
CA THR A 324 -19.51 18.61 -23.57
C THR A 324 -19.19 17.19 -23.07
N SER A 325 -19.49 16.17 -23.89
CA SER A 325 -19.28 14.75 -23.56
C SER A 325 -17.82 14.37 -23.28
N PHE A 326 -16.86 15.25 -23.60
CA PHE A 326 -15.43 15.01 -23.39
C PHE A 326 -14.98 15.12 -21.92
N GLY A 327 -15.78 15.71 -21.02
CA GLY A 327 -15.49 15.67 -19.57
C GLY A 327 -14.44 16.68 -19.07
N TYR A 328 -14.36 17.88 -19.67
CA TYR A 328 -13.34 18.92 -19.42
C TYR A 328 -13.05 19.38 -17.98
N ALA A 329 -13.87 19.02 -17.01
CA ALA A 329 -13.68 19.30 -15.59
C ALA A 329 -13.86 18.05 -14.73
N LEU A 330 -13.60 16.84 -15.28
CA LEU A 330 -13.89 15.54 -14.67
C LEU A 330 -15.38 15.27 -14.42
N GLN A 331 -16.29 16.06 -14.99
CA GLN A 331 -17.71 16.08 -14.60
C GLN A 331 -18.56 14.97 -15.25
N GLN A 332 -18.05 14.30 -16.27
CA GLN A 332 -18.76 13.23 -16.96
C GLN A 332 -17.85 12.35 -17.81
N GLY A 333 -18.42 11.24 -18.31
CA GLY A 333 -17.75 10.33 -19.22
C GLY A 333 -16.55 9.63 -18.54
N PRO A 334 -15.58 9.16 -19.33
CA PRO A 334 -14.47 8.37 -18.83
C PRO A 334 -13.61 9.01 -17.74
N SER A 335 -13.44 10.33 -17.76
CA SER A 335 -12.78 11.06 -16.68
C SER A 335 -13.55 11.01 -15.36
N TRP A 336 -14.89 11.01 -15.42
CA TRP A 336 -15.75 10.81 -14.24
C TRP A 336 -15.75 9.34 -13.80
N ASP A 337 -15.78 8.38 -14.73
CA ASP A 337 -15.68 6.95 -14.39
C ASP A 337 -14.39 6.65 -13.62
N PHE A 338 -13.27 7.25 -14.03
CA PHE A 338 -12.00 7.21 -13.29
C PHE A 338 -12.16 7.82 -11.89
N LEU A 339 -12.67 9.05 -11.81
CA LEU A 339 -12.77 9.81 -10.55
C LEU A 339 -13.72 9.16 -9.54
N ASN A 340 -14.84 8.62 -10.01
CA ASN A 340 -15.90 8.02 -9.20
C ASN A 340 -15.70 6.51 -8.98
N SER A 341 -14.63 5.93 -9.52
CA SER A 341 -14.30 4.53 -9.31
C SER A 341 -13.84 4.29 -7.88
N LYS A 342 -14.49 3.33 -7.21
CA LYS A 342 -14.16 2.93 -5.85
C LYS A 342 -12.73 2.39 -5.69
N VAL A 343 -12.12 1.82 -6.74
CA VAL A 343 -10.72 1.37 -6.64
C VAL A 343 -9.73 2.54 -6.62
N ASN A 344 -10.12 3.72 -7.12
CA ASN A 344 -9.29 4.93 -7.10
C ASN A 344 -9.58 5.77 -5.86
N PHE A 345 -10.85 6.11 -5.66
CA PHE A 345 -11.36 6.92 -4.56
C PHE A 345 -12.57 6.22 -3.96
N GLY A 346 -12.38 5.48 -2.86
CA GLY A 346 -13.41 4.57 -2.38
C GLY A 346 -13.13 3.86 -1.06
N ASP A 347 -14.06 3.01 -0.68
CA ASP A 347 -14.09 2.26 0.58
C ASP A 347 -13.62 0.81 0.45
N LEU A 348 -13.07 0.43 -0.70
CA LEU A 348 -12.51 -0.90 -0.92
C LEU A 348 -11.14 -1.06 -0.24
N PRO A 349 -10.76 -2.30 0.14
CA PRO A 349 -9.41 -2.59 0.64
C PRO A 349 -8.30 -2.13 -0.32
N GLU A 350 -8.51 -2.29 -1.63
CA GLU A 350 -7.59 -1.93 -2.72
C GLU A 350 -7.73 -0.49 -3.24
N SER A 351 -8.56 0.33 -2.60
CA SER A 351 -8.67 1.75 -2.92
C SER A 351 -7.32 2.45 -2.81
N VAL A 352 -6.91 3.19 -3.84
CA VAL A 352 -5.68 4.00 -3.78
C VAL A 352 -5.83 5.18 -2.81
N ILE A 353 -7.01 5.83 -2.81
CA ILE A 353 -7.42 6.81 -1.82
C ILE A 353 -8.61 6.26 -1.05
N LYS A 354 -8.44 6.03 0.26
CA LYS A 354 -9.53 5.55 1.11
C LYS A 354 -10.49 6.69 1.42
N MET A 355 -11.72 6.55 0.93
CA MET A 355 -12.81 7.52 1.12
C MET A 355 -14.11 6.79 1.43
N GLY A 356 -14.92 7.32 2.34
CA GLY A 356 -16.27 6.79 2.58
C GLY A 356 -17.17 6.94 1.36
N SER A 357 -18.16 6.06 1.26
CA SER A 357 -19.23 6.19 0.27
C SER A 357 -20.15 7.35 0.64
N TRP A 358 -20.61 8.14 -0.33
CA TRP A 358 -21.62 9.19 -0.10
C TRP A 358 -22.96 8.61 0.36
N ALA A 359 -23.36 7.48 -0.23
CA ALA A 359 -24.50 6.69 0.17
C ALA A 359 -24.24 5.21 -0.17
N VAL A 360 -24.99 4.31 0.46
CA VAL A 360 -24.86 2.86 0.22
C VAL A 360 -25.00 2.56 -1.27
N GLY A 361 -24.00 1.89 -1.85
CA GLY A 361 -23.96 1.53 -3.27
C GLY A 361 -23.54 2.65 -4.23
N GLN A 362 -23.23 3.85 -3.73
CA GLN A 362 -22.77 4.98 -4.54
C GLN A 362 -21.25 5.21 -4.43
N GLY A 363 -20.72 6.16 -5.22
CA GLY A 363 -19.32 6.59 -5.15
C GLY A 363 -19.01 7.42 -3.91
N SER A 364 -17.73 7.78 -3.75
CA SER A 364 -17.24 8.54 -2.58
C SER A 364 -17.44 10.04 -2.64
N TRP A 365 -17.77 10.58 -3.81
CA TRP A 365 -18.03 12.00 -3.97
C TRP A 365 -19.48 12.31 -3.60
N SER A 366 -19.69 13.39 -2.83
CA SER A 366 -21.03 13.86 -2.47
C SER A 366 -21.85 14.07 -3.73
N GLY A 367 -23.00 13.42 -3.83
CA GLY A 367 -23.76 13.35 -5.08
C GLY A 367 -23.55 12.06 -5.86
N GLY A 368 -22.78 11.08 -5.38
CA GLY A 368 -22.88 9.65 -5.67
C GLY A 368 -22.52 9.13 -7.08
N ASN A 369 -23.09 9.72 -8.13
CA ASN A 369 -22.87 9.39 -9.53
C ASN A 369 -22.99 10.66 -10.40
N GLN A 370 -22.83 10.52 -11.72
CA GLN A 370 -22.81 11.67 -12.64
C GLN A 370 -24.16 12.42 -12.72
N ALA A 371 -25.28 11.71 -12.56
CA ALA A 371 -26.62 12.23 -12.72
C ALA A 371 -27.19 12.76 -11.39
N ASP A 372 -26.80 12.13 -10.29
CA ASP A 372 -27.23 12.46 -8.95
C ASP A 372 -26.72 13.85 -8.58
N ASN A 373 -27.66 14.72 -8.20
CA ASN A 373 -27.37 16.05 -7.69
C ASN A 373 -26.54 16.94 -8.66
N LYS A 374 -26.67 16.72 -9.98
CA LYS A 374 -25.93 17.48 -11.01
C LYS A 374 -26.07 19.00 -10.87
N SER A 375 -27.23 19.52 -10.45
CA SER A 375 -27.44 20.96 -10.20
C SER A 375 -26.63 21.51 -9.03
N GLN A 376 -26.22 20.64 -8.10
CA GLN A 376 -25.34 21.00 -7.01
C GLN A 376 -23.87 20.77 -7.37
N ASN A 377 -23.53 19.77 -8.16
CA ASN A 377 -22.12 19.48 -8.42
C ASN A 377 -21.57 20.15 -9.68
N TRP A 378 -22.43 20.78 -10.49
CA TRP A 378 -22.00 21.35 -11.75
C TRP A 378 -22.64 22.71 -12.04
N LEU A 379 -21.84 23.60 -12.64
CA LEU A 379 -22.30 24.85 -13.23
C LEU A 379 -21.83 24.94 -14.68
N LEU A 380 -22.79 25.23 -15.57
CA LEU A 380 -22.49 25.57 -16.95
C LEU A 380 -21.83 26.95 -16.97
N PHE A 381 -20.58 27.02 -17.42
CA PHE A 381 -19.93 28.31 -17.60
C PHE A 381 -20.68 29.16 -18.62
N SER A 382 -20.90 30.42 -18.27
CA SER A 382 -21.39 31.45 -19.18
C SER A 382 -20.86 32.80 -18.69
N ALA A 383 -20.39 33.65 -19.59
CA ALA A 383 -19.82 34.96 -19.22
C ALA A 383 -20.90 36.00 -18.86
N THR A 384 -21.80 35.67 -17.94
CA THR A 384 -22.96 36.49 -17.53
C THR A 384 -22.96 36.78 -16.04
N THR A 385 -23.63 37.86 -15.64
CA THR A 385 -23.81 38.20 -14.21
C THR A 385 -24.62 37.15 -13.45
N ALA A 386 -25.51 36.44 -14.13
CA ALA A 386 -26.26 35.33 -13.54
C ALA A 386 -25.30 34.19 -13.11
N PHE A 387 -24.37 33.79 -13.98
CA PHE A 387 -23.35 32.81 -13.66
C PHE A 387 -22.44 33.27 -12.51
N ASP A 388 -21.95 34.53 -12.56
CA ASP A 388 -21.12 35.09 -11.50
C ASP A 388 -21.81 35.03 -10.14
N ASN A 389 -23.10 35.40 -10.08
CA ASN A 389 -23.89 35.35 -8.85
C ASN A 389 -24.06 33.90 -8.37
N GLN A 390 -24.30 32.95 -9.27
CA GLN A 390 -24.42 31.54 -8.92
C GLN A 390 -23.13 30.98 -8.33
N LEU A 391 -21.98 31.25 -8.97
CA LEU A 391 -20.69 30.78 -8.47
C LEU A 391 -20.31 31.49 -7.16
N THR A 392 -20.52 32.80 -7.05
CA THR A 392 -20.24 33.56 -5.82
C THR A 392 -21.05 33.03 -4.64
N ASN A 393 -22.36 32.83 -4.82
CA ASN A 393 -23.22 32.27 -3.79
C ASN A 393 -22.80 30.84 -3.41
N ARG A 394 -22.31 30.07 -4.38
CA ARG A 394 -21.85 28.71 -4.15
C ARG A 394 -20.61 28.65 -3.26
N LEU A 395 -19.66 29.56 -3.46
CA LEU A 395 -18.37 29.57 -2.76
C LEU A 395 -18.41 30.31 -1.42
N SER A 396 -19.45 31.10 -1.17
CA SER A 396 -19.64 31.88 0.07
C SER A 396 -19.45 31.05 1.34
N ALA A 397 -18.75 31.62 2.32
CA ALA A 397 -18.59 31.03 3.66
C ALA A 397 -19.92 30.81 4.40
N THR A 398 -20.95 31.56 4.03
CA THR A 398 -22.29 31.43 4.62
C THR A 398 -23.14 30.33 3.98
N ASN A 399 -22.65 29.69 2.91
CA ASN A 399 -23.35 28.57 2.30
C ASN A 399 -23.13 27.28 3.11
N THR A 400 -24.15 26.88 3.86
CA THR A 400 -24.10 25.67 4.70
C THR A 400 -24.73 24.44 4.05
N THR A 401 -25.29 24.57 2.84
CA THR A 401 -26.04 23.48 2.19
C THR A 401 -25.21 22.72 1.16
N ASN A 402 -24.47 23.44 0.31
CA ASN A 402 -23.81 22.84 -0.83
C ASN A 402 -22.49 23.53 -1.23
N ARG A 403 -21.85 24.22 -0.28
CA ARG A 403 -20.49 24.74 -0.47
C ARG A 403 -19.55 23.59 -0.81
N PRO A 404 -18.80 23.68 -1.91
CA PRO A 404 -17.90 22.61 -2.31
C PRO A 404 -16.64 22.60 -1.43
N ASP A 405 -15.98 21.45 -1.39
CA ASP A 405 -14.63 21.29 -0.80
C ASP A 405 -13.55 21.53 -1.86
N ILE A 406 -13.85 21.15 -3.10
CA ILE A 406 -12.98 21.29 -4.27
C ILE A 406 -13.75 21.94 -5.41
N VAL A 407 -13.14 22.91 -6.08
CA VAL A 407 -13.65 23.52 -7.32
C VAL A 407 -12.72 23.13 -8.46
N ILE A 408 -13.30 22.59 -9.54
CA ILE A 408 -12.58 22.27 -10.77
C ILE A 408 -13.12 23.15 -11.88
N LEU A 409 -12.26 24.00 -12.42
CA LEU A 409 -12.56 24.87 -13.56
C LEU A 409 -11.95 24.24 -14.79
N GLY A 410 -12.74 24.03 -15.85
CA GLY A 410 -12.30 23.48 -17.13
C GLY A 410 -12.80 24.29 -18.31
N TYR A 411 -12.65 23.73 -19.52
CA TYR A 411 -13.17 24.34 -20.74
C TYR A 411 -14.69 24.57 -20.65
N ASP A 412 -15.25 25.73 -21.01
CA ASP A 412 -14.64 26.82 -21.80
C ASP A 412 -14.53 28.13 -21.01
N MET A 413 -13.94 28.08 -19.82
CA MET A 413 -13.82 29.25 -18.95
C MET A 413 -12.80 30.28 -19.47
N ILE A 414 -13.16 31.02 -20.52
CA ILE A 414 -12.30 31.98 -21.23
C ILE A 414 -11.97 33.28 -20.47
N SER A 415 -12.51 33.49 -19.27
CA SER A 415 -12.31 34.73 -18.51
C SER A 415 -12.67 34.56 -17.04
N ILE A 416 -11.82 35.08 -16.15
CA ILE A 416 -12.08 35.12 -14.70
C ILE A 416 -12.65 36.49 -14.32
N ARG A 417 -13.95 36.70 -14.58
CA ARG A 417 -14.61 38.00 -14.36
C ARG A 417 -14.46 38.51 -12.93
N PRO A 418 -14.48 39.83 -12.67
CA PRO A 418 -14.12 40.40 -11.36
C PRO A 418 -14.85 39.79 -10.15
N ALA A 419 -16.16 39.55 -10.23
CA ALA A 419 -16.92 38.94 -9.13
C ALA A 419 -16.49 37.48 -8.87
N VAL A 420 -16.24 36.70 -9.93
CA VAL A 420 -15.71 35.34 -9.83
C VAL A 420 -14.29 35.34 -9.28
N ALA A 421 -13.44 36.27 -9.74
CA ALA A 421 -12.07 36.42 -9.24
C ALA A 421 -12.04 36.71 -7.73
N GLN A 422 -12.94 37.58 -7.25
CA GLN A 422 -13.09 37.88 -5.83
C GLN A 422 -13.58 36.65 -5.06
N ALA A 423 -14.62 35.96 -5.55
CA ALA A 423 -15.16 34.77 -4.90
C ALA A 423 -14.13 33.64 -4.79
N LEU A 424 -13.35 33.37 -5.85
CA LEU A 424 -12.30 32.36 -5.85
C LEU A 424 -11.16 32.73 -4.88
N ASN A 425 -10.72 33.99 -4.86
CA ASN A 425 -9.68 34.42 -3.92
C ASN A 425 -10.13 34.33 -2.46
N ASN A 426 -11.38 34.70 -2.16
CA ASN A 426 -11.97 34.53 -0.84
C ASN A 426 -12.05 33.04 -0.47
N TYR A 427 -12.51 32.19 -1.38
CA TYR A 427 -12.60 30.75 -1.17
C TYR A 427 -11.23 30.10 -0.90
N LEU A 428 -10.19 30.50 -1.64
CA LEU A 428 -8.81 30.08 -1.38
C LEU A 428 -8.27 30.56 -0.01
N ASN A 429 -8.65 31.78 0.41
CA ASN A 429 -8.28 32.31 1.72
C ASN A 429 -9.01 31.55 2.85
N ASP A 430 -10.24 31.10 2.60
CA ASP A 430 -11.01 30.19 3.46
C ASP A 430 -10.53 28.73 3.37
N LYS A 431 -9.38 28.49 2.73
CA LYS A 431 -8.74 27.17 2.54
C LYS A 431 -9.50 26.20 1.62
N GLY A 432 -10.42 26.69 0.82
CA GLY A 432 -11.04 25.93 -0.26
C GLY A 432 -10.03 25.54 -1.34
N VAL A 433 -10.23 24.37 -1.96
CA VAL A 433 -9.31 23.84 -2.98
C VAL A 433 -9.78 24.23 -4.38
N VAL A 434 -8.89 24.77 -5.20
CA VAL A 434 -9.19 25.13 -6.60
C VAL A 434 -8.18 24.47 -7.53
N ILE A 435 -8.70 23.68 -8.47
CA ILE A 435 -7.97 23.14 -9.62
C ILE A 435 -8.44 23.90 -10.84
N MET A 436 -7.53 24.65 -11.46
CA MET A 436 -7.84 25.58 -12.52
C MET A 436 -7.18 25.13 -13.83
N MET A 437 -8.00 24.60 -14.75
CA MET A 437 -7.61 24.18 -16.09
C MET A 437 -8.17 25.19 -17.09
N LEU A 438 -7.33 26.12 -17.54
CA LEU A 438 -7.76 27.20 -18.42
C LEU A 438 -7.01 27.17 -19.75
N GLN A 439 -7.76 27.30 -20.83
CA GLN A 439 -7.26 27.63 -22.16
C GLN A 439 -7.88 28.95 -22.63
N ASP A 440 -7.24 29.60 -23.61
CA ASP A 440 -7.77 30.77 -24.33
C ASP A 440 -8.23 31.95 -23.46
N ALA A 441 -7.80 32.00 -22.19
CA ALA A 441 -8.18 33.02 -21.21
C ALA A 441 -7.11 34.13 -21.04
N ALA A 442 -6.37 34.46 -22.10
CA ALA A 442 -5.33 35.49 -22.11
C ALA A 442 -5.96 36.91 -22.16
N ASN A 443 -6.45 37.39 -21.02
CA ASN A 443 -7.08 38.71 -20.91
C ASN A 443 -6.81 39.40 -19.55
N ALA A 444 -7.18 40.67 -19.44
CA ALA A 444 -6.96 41.50 -18.26
C ALA A 444 -7.67 41.00 -16.99
N ASN A 445 -8.82 40.33 -17.12
CA ASN A 445 -9.53 39.80 -15.95
C ASN A 445 -8.77 38.61 -15.34
N THR A 446 -8.30 37.70 -16.19
CA THR A 446 -7.45 36.58 -15.75
C THR A 446 -6.15 37.08 -15.12
N GLN A 447 -5.52 38.10 -15.71
CA GLN A 447 -4.33 38.76 -15.13
C GLN A 447 -4.65 39.34 -13.75
N SER A 448 -5.79 40.04 -13.60
CA SER A 448 -6.23 40.63 -12.34
C SER A 448 -6.47 39.58 -11.25
N PHE A 449 -7.01 38.41 -11.59
CA PHE A 449 -7.17 37.30 -10.65
C PHE A 449 -5.82 36.85 -10.08
N PHE A 450 -4.83 36.58 -10.95
CA PHE A 450 -3.50 36.15 -10.52
C PHE A 450 -2.75 37.25 -9.75
N ASN A 451 -2.82 38.50 -10.23
CA ASN A 451 -2.25 39.66 -9.53
C ASN A 451 -2.78 39.76 -8.10
N THR A 452 -4.10 39.58 -7.91
CA THR A 452 -4.72 39.59 -6.58
C THR A 452 -4.28 38.40 -5.73
N MET A 453 -4.24 37.19 -6.30
CA MET A 453 -3.86 35.97 -5.57
C MET A 453 -2.42 36.06 -5.04
N PHE A 454 -1.50 36.61 -5.83
CA PHE A 454 -0.07 36.70 -5.53
C PHE A 454 0.35 38.02 -4.88
N GLY A 455 -0.54 39.01 -4.79
CA GLY A 455 -0.24 40.33 -4.23
C GLY A 455 0.72 41.17 -5.09
N VAL A 456 0.62 41.07 -6.42
CA VAL A 456 1.46 41.78 -7.40
C VAL A 456 0.59 42.47 -8.47
N SER A 457 1.19 43.24 -9.39
CA SER A 457 0.46 44.00 -10.42
C SER A 457 0.95 43.79 -11.86
N ASN A 458 1.96 42.95 -12.06
CA ASN A 458 2.68 42.79 -13.33
C ASN A 458 2.56 41.38 -13.94
N ILE A 459 1.68 40.52 -13.43
CA ILE A 459 1.43 39.21 -14.03
C ILE A 459 0.82 39.37 -15.41
N GLY A 460 1.42 38.71 -16.40
CA GLY A 460 0.91 38.63 -17.76
C GLY A 460 0.40 37.23 -18.10
N THR A 461 -0.46 37.15 -19.11
CA THR A 461 -1.00 35.89 -19.65
C THR A 461 -0.67 35.80 -21.14
N ASN A 462 -0.27 34.61 -21.61
CA ASN A 462 0.07 34.38 -23.00
C ASN A 462 -0.35 32.97 -23.43
N SER A 463 -1.21 32.89 -24.45
CA SER A 463 -1.60 31.63 -25.09
C SER A 463 -0.67 31.31 -26.25
N SER A 464 -0.06 30.12 -26.26
CA SER A 464 0.56 29.56 -27.48
C SER A 464 0.67 28.04 -27.40
N GLY A 465 1.23 27.42 -28.44
CA GLY A 465 1.08 25.99 -28.66
C GLY A 465 -0.11 25.72 -29.56
N THR A 466 -0.27 24.47 -29.94
CA THR A 466 -1.34 23.98 -30.80
C THR A 466 -1.53 22.50 -30.51
N ALA A 467 -2.70 21.99 -30.87
CA ALA A 467 -3.10 20.63 -30.63
C ALA A 467 -2.01 19.57 -30.76
N GLY A 468 -1.90 18.72 -29.73
CA GLY A 468 -0.86 17.69 -29.64
C GLY A 468 0.52 18.25 -29.26
N ALA A 469 0.61 19.43 -28.65
CA ALA A 469 1.87 19.88 -28.07
C ALA A 469 2.23 19.00 -26.85
N MET A 470 3.50 18.61 -26.75
CA MET A 470 4.01 17.74 -25.67
C MET A 470 4.95 18.52 -24.77
N TYR A 471 4.57 18.75 -23.53
CA TYR A 471 5.33 19.55 -22.58
C TYR A 471 6.03 18.67 -21.55
N PRO A 472 7.31 18.94 -21.22
CA PRO A 472 7.98 18.28 -20.11
C PRO A 472 7.27 18.53 -18.78
N ILE A 473 7.26 17.51 -17.93
CA ILE A 473 6.93 17.64 -16.51
C ILE A 473 8.24 17.87 -15.77
N GLU A 474 8.32 19.04 -15.13
CA GLU A 474 9.50 19.53 -14.41
C GLU A 474 9.49 19.09 -12.95
N GLY A 475 10.69 18.94 -12.39
CA GLY A 475 10.91 18.63 -10.97
C GLY A 475 11.45 17.22 -10.72
N THR A 476 12.25 17.09 -9.66
CA THR A 476 12.97 15.84 -9.32
C THR A 476 12.73 15.36 -7.89
N ASN A 477 12.06 16.16 -7.05
CA ASN A 477 11.82 15.86 -5.64
C ASN A 477 11.05 14.53 -5.49
N PRO A 478 11.62 13.49 -4.85
CA PRO A 478 10.94 12.21 -4.65
C PRO A 478 9.77 12.28 -3.67
N ASN A 479 9.69 13.35 -2.88
CA ASN A 479 8.65 13.55 -1.88
C ASN A 479 7.56 14.52 -2.35
N ASP A 480 7.59 14.94 -3.63
CA ASP A 480 6.51 15.78 -4.17
C ASP A 480 5.28 14.90 -4.46
N GLU A 481 4.21 15.15 -3.71
CA GLU A 481 2.93 14.43 -3.77
C GLU A 481 2.21 14.48 -5.14
N ILE A 482 2.52 15.46 -5.99
CA ILE A 482 1.98 15.56 -7.35
C ILE A 482 2.83 14.75 -8.31
N LEU A 483 4.16 14.88 -8.22
CA LEU A 483 5.09 14.22 -9.14
C LEU A 483 5.30 12.75 -8.84
N ASN A 484 5.31 12.35 -7.57
CA ASN A 484 5.48 10.97 -7.11
C ASN A 484 4.33 10.58 -6.17
N GLY A 485 3.11 10.81 -6.65
CA GLY A 485 1.89 10.54 -5.91
C GLY A 485 1.45 9.07 -5.99
N PRO A 486 0.33 8.74 -5.33
CA PRO A 486 -0.13 7.36 -5.15
C PRO A 486 -0.64 6.69 -6.43
N PHE A 487 -0.85 7.44 -7.53
CA PHE A 487 -1.21 6.90 -8.83
C PHE A 487 0.00 6.70 -9.75
N GLY A 488 1.20 7.03 -9.30
CA GLY A 488 2.45 6.77 -10.00
C GLY A 488 3.37 7.98 -10.10
N ASP A 489 4.63 7.69 -10.46
CA ASP A 489 5.69 8.67 -10.65
C ASP A 489 5.67 9.24 -12.08
N VAL A 490 5.49 10.56 -12.19
CA VAL A 490 5.46 11.32 -13.44
C VAL A 490 6.70 12.19 -13.66
N ARG A 491 7.74 12.06 -12.82
CA ARG A 491 9.00 12.79 -13.01
C ARG A 491 9.70 12.38 -14.30
N GLY A 492 10.24 13.37 -15.02
CA GLY A 492 10.88 13.16 -16.32
C GLY A 492 9.92 12.67 -17.42
N ARG A 493 8.60 12.76 -17.18
CA ARG A 493 7.56 12.44 -18.17
C ARG A 493 7.05 13.73 -18.84
N HIS A 494 5.98 13.58 -19.62
CA HIS A 494 5.39 14.66 -20.39
C HIS A 494 3.89 14.70 -20.22
N TRP A 495 3.28 15.86 -20.42
CA TRP A 495 1.85 16.02 -20.57
C TRP A 495 1.52 16.58 -21.95
N GLY A 496 0.35 16.20 -22.47
CA GLY A 496 -0.13 16.60 -23.79
C GLY A 496 -1.18 17.69 -23.70
N GLU A 497 -1.13 18.65 -24.61
CA GLU A 497 -2.18 19.65 -24.78
C GLU A 497 -3.28 19.18 -25.74
N ASP A 498 -4.53 19.51 -25.41
CA ASP A 498 -5.74 19.15 -26.17
C ASP A 498 -5.91 19.96 -27.48
N ALA A 499 -7.11 20.33 -27.91
CA ALA A 499 -7.38 20.82 -29.27
C ALA A 499 -7.10 22.32 -29.49
N GLY A 500 -6.54 23.03 -28.51
CA GLY A 500 -6.54 24.48 -28.43
C GLY A 500 -5.14 25.08 -28.36
N THR A 501 -4.97 26.00 -27.41
CA THR A 501 -3.68 26.60 -27.08
C THR A 501 -3.40 26.46 -25.58
N THR A 502 -2.12 26.40 -25.23
CA THR A 502 -1.70 26.41 -23.84
C THR A 502 -1.62 27.83 -23.32
N LEU A 503 -2.46 28.17 -22.34
CA LEU A 503 -2.33 29.41 -21.59
C LEU A 503 -1.15 29.29 -20.63
N GLY A 504 -0.18 30.19 -20.74
CA GLY A 504 0.87 30.31 -19.73
C GLY A 504 0.85 31.65 -19.03
N ILE A 505 1.38 31.64 -17.82
CA ILE A 505 1.46 32.80 -16.94
C ILE A 505 2.91 33.27 -16.88
N THR A 506 3.10 34.59 -16.94
CA THR A 506 4.41 35.25 -16.93
C THR A 506 4.54 36.14 -15.69
N ASN A 507 5.77 36.41 -15.27
CA ASN A 507 6.07 37.22 -14.08
C ASN A 507 5.48 36.66 -12.77
N LEU A 508 5.33 35.34 -12.66
CA LEU A 508 4.95 34.69 -11.41
C LEU A 508 6.07 34.83 -10.36
N PRO A 509 5.74 35.11 -9.08
CA PRO A 509 6.72 35.07 -8.01
C PRO A 509 7.09 33.61 -7.71
N LEU A 510 8.23 33.16 -8.27
CA LEU A 510 8.66 31.75 -8.19
C LEU A 510 8.85 31.23 -6.75
N SER A 511 9.07 32.10 -5.76
CA SER A 511 9.15 31.71 -4.35
C SER A 511 7.80 31.28 -3.75
N GLN A 512 6.67 31.67 -4.36
CA GLN A 512 5.33 31.35 -3.88
C GLN A 512 4.72 30.11 -4.56
N ILE A 513 5.40 29.53 -5.55
CA ILE A 513 4.89 28.42 -6.33
C ILE A 513 5.91 27.28 -6.44
N THR A 514 5.40 26.10 -6.77
CA THR A 514 6.18 24.97 -7.28
C THR A 514 5.80 24.79 -8.74
N VAL A 515 6.77 24.99 -9.63
CA VAL A 515 6.56 24.89 -11.08
C VAL A 515 6.68 23.42 -11.50
N TYR A 516 5.71 22.96 -12.29
CA TYR A 516 5.71 21.62 -12.85
C TYR A 516 5.78 21.59 -14.39
N SER A 517 5.60 22.73 -15.08
CA SER A 517 5.85 22.80 -16.52
C SER A 517 6.00 24.24 -17.02
N TYR A 518 6.79 24.39 -18.08
CA TYR A 518 6.99 25.63 -18.83
C TYR A 518 6.41 25.53 -20.25
N GLY A 519 6.28 26.67 -20.93
CA GLY A 519 5.73 26.78 -22.29
C GLY A 519 6.62 26.25 -23.43
N ASN A 520 7.43 25.21 -23.17
CA ASN A 520 8.45 24.69 -24.07
C ASN A 520 8.13 23.26 -24.48
N ALA A 521 7.21 23.11 -25.44
CA ALA A 521 6.84 21.78 -25.93
C ALA A 521 7.99 21.14 -26.73
N ILE A 522 8.31 19.88 -26.46
CA ILE A 522 9.44 19.15 -27.06
C ILE A 522 9.29 18.96 -28.57
N ASN A 523 8.04 18.92 -29.05
CA ASN A 523 7.70 18.74 -30.46
C ASN A 523 7.38 20.07 -31.17
N ARG A 524 7.85 21.20 -30.61
CA ARG A 524 7.71 22.54 -31.18
C ARG A 524 9.08 23.23 -31.23
N SER A 525 9.25 24.12 -32.21
CA SER A 525 10.45 24.95 -32.34
C SER A 525 10.34 26.28 -31.58
N SER A 526 9.12 26.72 -31.26
CA SER A 526 8.88 27.93 -30.49
C SER A 526 8.93 27.66 -28.99
N VAL A 527 9.88 28.30 -28.30
CA VAL A 527 10.03 28.32 -26.85
C VAL A 527 9.30 29.56 -26.31
N ALA A 528 8.52 29.40 -25.25
CA ALA A 528 7.85 30.52 -24.60
C ALA A 528 8.22 30.59 -23.12
N SER A 529 8.76 31.75 -22.71
CA SER A 529 9.13 32.03 -21.32
C SER A 529 7.89 32.29 -20.47
N ARG A 530 7.14 31.23 -20.17
CA ARG A 530 5.92 31.23 -19.37
C ARG A 530 5.78 29.92 -18.59
N VAL A 531 5.11 29.97 -17.45
CA VAL A 531 4.75 28.79 -16.65
C VAL A 531 3.39 28.30 -17.12
N THR A 532 3.27 27.00 -17.40
CA THR A 532 2.04 26.36 -17.91
C THR A 532 1.41 25.43 -16.89
N MET A 533 2.13 25.04 -15.84
CA MET A 533 1.59 24.23 -14.74
C MET A 533 2.33 24.53 -13.43
N PHE A 534 1.58 24.78 -12.36
CA PHE A 534 2.16 25.01 -11.04
C PHE A 534 1.17 24.76 -9.90
N LYS A 535 1.70 24.52 -8.69
CA LYS A 535 0.97 24.56 -7.42
C LYS A 535 1.38 25.81 -6.64
N HIS A 536 0.45 26.47 -5.98
CA HIS A 536 0.77 27.53 -5.02
C HIS A 536 1.25 26.91 -3.69
N ASN A 537 2.34 27.41 -3.13
CA ASN A 537 2.98 26.80 -1.95
C ASN A 537 2.21 26.98 -0.63
N THR A 538 1.26 27.93 -0.55
CA THR A 538 0.55 28.28 0.70
C THR A 538 -0.97 28.34 0.56
N LYS A 539 -1.48 28.42 -0.68
CA LYS A 539 -2.92 28.33 -1.00
C LYS A 539 -3.20 26.97 -1.63
N HIS A 540 -4.40 26.42 -1.41
CA HIS A 540 -4.83 25.16 -2.03
C HIS A 540 -5.22 25.38 -3.50
N PHE A 541 -4.27 25.83 -4.31
CA PHE A 541 -4.45 26.18 -5.71
C PHE A 541 -3.50 25.41 -6.62
N PHE A 542 -4.05 24.74 -7.62
CA PHE A 542 -3.32 24.08 -8.70
C PHE A 542 -3.76 24.62 -10.05
N TYR A 543 -2.81 24.96 -10.92
CA TYR A 543 -3.07 25.53 -12.23
C TYR A 543 -2.48 24.68 -13.35
N ILE A 544 -3.25 24.55 -14.43
CA ILE A 544 -2.83 23.98 -15.71
C ILE A 544 -3.35 24.88 -16.84
N GLY A 545 -2.48 25.17 -17.79
CA GLY A 545 -2.74 25.98 -18.97
C GLY A 545 -3.56 25.32 -20.08
N ASP A 546 -4.33 24.28 -19.80
CA ASP A 546 -5.10 23.53 -20.81
C ASP A 546 -6.48 23.18 -20.26
N GLY A 547 -7.55 23.73 -20.84
CA GLY A 547 -8.93 23.42 -20.46
C GLY A 547 -9.39 22.03 -20.90
N GLY A 548 -8.64 21.42 -21.83
CA GLY A 548 -8.79 20.08 -22.35
C GLY A 548 -7.98 19.00 -21.64
N PHE A 549 -7.24 19.35 -20.57
CA PHE A 549 -6.24 18.48 -19.95
C PHE A 549 -6.76 17.09 -19.55
N VAL A 550 -8.03 17.02 -19.14
CA VAL A 550 -8.70 15.79 -18.68
C VAL A 550 -9.71 15.23 -19.69
N SER A 551 -9.71 15.74 -20.91
CA SER A 551 -10.73 15.42 -21.90
C SER A 551 -10.48 14.04 -22.53
N TYR A 552 -11.56 13.33 -22.85
CA TYR A 552 -11.50 11.98 -23.43
C TYR A 552 -12.49 11.80 -24.59
N ASN A 553 -12.01 11.31 -25.73
CA ASN A 553 -12.82 11.07 -26.95
C ASN A 553 -12.74 9.64 -27.50
N GLY A 554 -12.44 8.65 -26.67
CA GLY A 554 -12.26 7.25 -27.10
C GLY A 554 -10.80 6.82 -27.21
N GLY A 555 -9.84 7.68 -26.84
CA GLY A 555 -8.44 7.30 -26.66
C GLY A 555 -7.63 7.10 -27.96
N SER A 556 -8.22 7.31 -29.13
CA SER A 556 -7.60 6.99 -30.43
C SER A 556 -6.78 8.12 -31.06
N SER A 557 -7.03 9.38 -30.70
CA SER A 557 -6.31 10.51 -31.29
C SER A 557 -5.00 10.80 -30.58
N ASN A 558 -3.92 11.00 -31.33
CA ASN A 558 -2.62 11.41 -30.78
C ASN A 558 -2.50 12.92 -30.56
N THR A 559 -3.51 13.73 -30.90
CA THR A 559 -3.39 15.20 -30.86
C THR A 559 -4.52 15.90 -30.11
N ILE A 560 -5.55 15.18 -29.68
CA ILE A 560 -6.63 15.70 -28.86
C ILE A 560 -7.01 14.68 -27.78
N CYS A 561 -7.63 15.17 -26.72
CA CYS A 561 -8.09 14.41 -25.57
C CYS A 561 -6.99 13.59 -24.91
N PRO A 562 -6.01 14.24 -24.26
CA PRO A 562 -4.80 13.59 -23.74
C PRO A 562 -5.05 12.64 -22.56
N PHE A 563 -6.24 12.69 -21.94
CA PHE A 563 -6.60 11.77 -20.87
C PHE A 563 -6.74 10.34 -21.38
N ASN A 564 -6.27 9.36 -20.60
CA ASN A 564 -6.45 7.94 -20.89
C ASN A 564 -6.52 7.12 -19.60
N TYR A 565 -7.23 6.00 -19.64
CA TYR A 565 -7.48 5.13 -18.49
C TYR A 565 -7.74 3.70 -18.93
N ASP A 566 -7.59 2.76 -18.01
CA ASP A 566 -8.02 1.38 -18.19
C ASP A 566 -9.54 1.31 -17.99
N ALA A 567 -10.30 0.93 -19.03
CA ALA A 567 -11.76 0.89 -18.95
C ALA A 567 -12.29 -0.18 -17.96
N VAL A 568 -11.50 -1.21 -17.63
CA VAL A 568 -11.85 -2.30 -16.72
C VAL A 568 -11.36 -2.00 -15.31
N ALA A 569 -10.05 -1.81 -15.15
CA ALA A 569 -9.44 -1.52 -13.85
C ALA A 569 -9.71 -0.09 -13.37
N LYS A 570 -10.22 0.79 -14.24
CA LYS A 570 -10.45 2.22 -14.00
C LYS A 570 -9.21 3.01 -13.61
N ARG A 571 -8.01 2.44 -13.74
CA ARG A 571 -6.72 3.09 -13.39
C ARG A 571 -6.29 4.11 -14.45
N PRO A 572 -5.60 5.20 -14.09
CA PRO A 572 -5.08 6.14 -15.07
C PRO A 572 -3.96 5.49 -15.88
N LEU A 573 -3.91 5.76 -17.18
CA LEU A 573 -2.89 5.24 -18.10
C LEU A 573 -2.25 6.39 -18.90
N PRO A 574 -0.95 6.32 -19.22
CA PRO A 574 -0.40 7.24 -20.21
C PRO A 574 -1.07 7.01 -21.58
N LYS A 575 -1.06 8.04 -22.42
CA LYS A 575 -1.57 7.97 -23.79
C LYS A 575 -0.44 8.18 -24.79
N SER A 576 -0.30 7.32 -25.80
CA SER A 576 0.57 7.63 -26.95
C SER A 576 0.08 8.95 -27.57
N TYR A 577 0.94 9.98 -27.61
CA TYR A 577 0.46 11.34 -27.88
C TYR A 577 1.47 12.22 -28.61
N GLY A 578 1.02 13.38 -29.05
CA GLY A 578 1.76 14.39 -29.77
C GLY A 578 1.80 14.18 -31.28
N ASN A 579 1.71 15.27 -32.05
CA ASN A 579 2.01 15.29 -33.47
C ASN A 579 3.53 15.35 -33.72
N SER A 580 3.95 15.01 -34.94
CA SER A 580 5.36 15.11 -35.34
C SER A 580 5.84 16.56 -35.38
N GLY A 581 7.11 16.78 -35.03
CA GLY A 581 7.74 18.10 -35.06
C GLY A 581 9.01 18.14 -34.22
N ASN A 582 9.99 18.97 -34.60
CA ASN A 582 11.25 19.14 -33.86
C ASN A 582 11.97 17.80 -33.53
N GLY A 583 11.98 16.85 -34.47
CA GLY A 583 12.57 15.51 -34.27
C GLY A 583 11.70 14.52 -33.49
N TYR A 584 10.55 14.96 -32.96
CA TYR A 584 9.56 14.09 -32.34
C TYR A 584 8.75 13.34 -33.40
N ALA A 585 8.63 12.01 -33.26
CA ALA A 585 7.74 11.20 -34.06
C ALA A 585 6.34 11.17 -33.42
N ALA A 586 5.28 11.28 -34.24
CA ALA A 586 3.91 11.34 -33.73
C ALA A 586 3.58 10.13 -32.85
N GLY A 587 2.99 10.37 -31.67
CA GLY A 587 2.65 9.31 -30.72
C GLY A 587 3.84 8.61 -30.04
N SER A 588 5.08 9.06 -30.26
CA SER A 588 6.26 8.30 -29.80
C SER A 588 6.40 8.24 -28.28
N PHE A 589 5.89 9.22 -27.54
CA PHE A 589 5.95 9.28 -26.08
C PHE A 589 4.54 9.22 -25.47
N GLY A 590 4.48 8.86 -24.19
CA GLY A 590 3.26 8.91 -23.38
C GLY A 590 2.98 10.33 -22.84
N ALA A 591 1.75 10.82 -23.01
CA ALA A 591 1.18 11.90 -22.22
C ALA A 591 0.60 11.35 -20.92
N TYR A 592 1.01 11.91 -19.78
CA TYR A 592 0.70 11.43 -18.43
C TYR A 592 -0.42 12.23 -17.74
N ASN A 593 -1.26 12.93 -18.52
CA ASN A 593 -2.31 13.82 -18.00
C ASN A 593 -3.22 13.13 -16.97
N SER A 594 -3.62 11.88 -17.23
CA SER A 594 -4.50 11.10 -16.34
C SER A 594 -3.84 10.75 -15.00
N MET A 595 -2.57 10.37 -15.00
CA MET A 595 -1.81 10.08 -13.77
C MET A 595 -1.54 11.37 -12.99
N LEU A 596 -1.20 12.45 -13.70
CA LEU A 596 -0.95 13.74 -13.08
C LEU A 596 -2.21 14.29 -12.40
N ILE A 597 -3.36 14.32 -13.10
CA ILE A 597 -4.60 14.78 -12.47
C ILE A 597 -5.05 13.84 -11.33
N ALA A 598 -4.76 12.54 -11.42
CA ALA A 598 -5.04 11.60 -10.34
C ALA A 598 -4.25 11.95 -9.06
N ASN A 599 -2.96 12.27 -9.19
CA ASN A 599 -2.14 12.75 -8.07
C ASN A 599 -2.60 14.12 -7.57
N VAL A 600 -2.98 15.05 -8.46
CA VAL A 600 -3.58 16.34 -8.07
C VAL A 600 -4.88 16.15 -7.29
N MET A 601 -5.73 15.20 -7.69
CA MET A 601 -6.95 14.90 -6.94
C MET A 601 -6.65 14.25 -5.59
N ALA A 602 -5.63 13.39 -5.49
CA ALA A 602 -5.18 12.84 -4.20
C ALA A 602 -4.73 13.96 -3.25
N TRP A 603 -3.90 14.89 -3.73
CA TRP A 603 -3.51 16.09 -3.00
C TRP A 603 -4.72 16.94 -2.59
N ALA A 604 -5.66 17.17 -3.51
CA ALA A 604 -6.85 17.97 -3.24
C ALA A 604 -7.73 17.35 -2.15
N VAL A 605 -7.86 16.02 -2.13
CA VAL A 605 -8.56 15.28 -1.06
C VAL A 605 -7.88 15.49 0.29
N GLU A 606 -6.55 15.36 0.34
CA GLU A 606 -5.77 15.55 1.58
C GLU A 606 -5.90 16.98 2.11
N LYS A 607 -5.79 18.00 1.23
CA LYS A 607 -5.98 19.40 1.63
C LYS A 607 -7.40 19.69 2.09
N ALA A 608 -8.41 19.19 1.38
CA ALA A 608 -9.81 19.38 1.75
C ALA A 608 -10.18 18.72 3.08
N GLU A 609 -9.58 17.58 3.42
CA GLU A 609 -9.85 16.86 4.67
C GLU A 609 -9.13 17.48 5.87
N LEU A 610 -7.83 17.77 5.75
CA LEU A 610 -7.00 18.18 6.89
C LEU A 610 -7.09 19.68 7.15
N ASN A 611 -7.19 20.49 6.09
CA ASN A 611 -7.13 21.95 6.19
C ASN A 611 -8.15 22.61 5.25
N GLY A 612 -9.30 21.98 5.00
CA GLY A 612 -10.28 22.50 4.06
C GLY A 612 -11.26 23.50 4.67
N VAL A 613 -12.30 23.83 3.90
CA VAL A 613 -13.42 24.66 4.36
C VAL A 613 -14.29 24.00 5.43
N ARG A 614 -14.14 22.68 5.63
CA ARG A 614 -14.81 21.92 6.70
C ARG A 614 -13.86 21.76 7.88
N THR A 615 -14.43 21.77 9.07
CA THR A 615 -13.68 21.43 10.29
C THR A 615 -13.16 19.99 10.20
N TRP A 616 -11.86 19.82 10.43
CA TRP A 616 -11.24 18.51 10.47
C TRP A 616 -11.87 17.63 11.55
N LYS A 617 -12.09 16.35 11.23
CA LYS A 617 -12.87 15.43 12.07
C LYS A 617 -12.30 15.23 13.49
N TYR A 618 -10.98 15.35 13.64
CA TYR A 618 -10.30 15.19 14.92
C TYR A 618 -10.01 16.52 15.64
N ALA A 619 -10.58 17.64 15.18
CA ALA A 619 -10.40 18.95 15.80
C ALA A 619 -11.11 19.08 17.16
N GLY A 620 -12.26 18.42 17.33
CA GLY A 620 -13.02 18.43 18.58
C GLY A 620 -12.50 17.43 19.62
N PRO A 621 -12.92 17.54 20.89
CA PRO A 621 -12.66 16.50 21.89
C PRO A 621 -13.29 15.18 21.42
N PRO A 622 -12.73 14.02 21.82
CA PRO A 622 -13.24 12.74 21.41
C PRO A 622 -14.70 12.57 21.86
N THR A 623 -15.59 12.38 20.89
CA THR A 623 -16.98 12.01 21.15
C THR A 623 -17.06 10.47 21.28
N PRO A 624 -17.56 9.94 22.41
CA PRO A 624 -17.65 8.51 22.70
C PRO A 624 -18.39 7.67 21.66
#